data_AF-A0A8B7U663-F1
#
_entry.id   AF-A0A8B7U663-F1
#
_cell.length_a   1.000
_cell.length_b   1.000
_cell.length_c   1.000
_cell.angle_alpha   90.00
_cell.angle_beta   90.00
_cell.angle_gamma   90.00
#
_symmetry.space_group_name_H-M   'P 1'
#
loop_
_entity.id
_entity.type
_entity.pdbx_description
1 polymer ?
#
loop_
_entity_poly.entity_id
_entity_poly.type
_entity_poly.pdbx_seq_one_letter_code
_entity_poly.pdbx_strand_id
1 'polypeptide(L)'
;MKTLLLVFGLGLIAAVQAQTLPVMEEDQDVSGTWYLKAVASDKGIPGNPGSVSVTPMTVKILEEGSVEIKFTARIAGQCQEITIVLEKTDEPGKYTAFGGKQEVYIIKSDVEDHYILYVGKLAGHRIRLAKLVGRDPEINQEALKDFEKVVGTRGFNSKNIFVPKQTETCSPGSD
;
A
#
# COMPACT_ATOMS: atom_id res chain seq x y z
N MET A 1 62.08 21.10 -25.40
CA MET A 1 61.48 20.42 -24.24
C MET A 1 60.11 21.07 -24.04
N LYS A 2 59.02 20.58 -24.65
CA LYS A 2 58.21 19.40 -24.32
C LYS A 2 57.46 19.57 -22.98
N THR A 3 56.23 20.05 -23.04
CA THR A 3 55.13 19.66 -22.15
C THR A 3 53.78 20.07 -22.77
N LEU A 4 53.14 19.11 -23.43
CA LEU A 4 51.68 19.08 -23.56
C LEU A 4 51.10 18.80 -22.17
N LEU A 5 50.09 19.56 -21.76
CA LEU A 5 49.15 19.11 -20.73
C LEU A 5 47.73 19.33 -21.25
N LEU A 6 47.22 18.28 -21.90
CA LEU A 6 45.81 18.04 -22.16
C LEU A 6 45.14 17.72 -20.82
N VAL A 7 44.24 18.60 -20.37
CA VAL A 7 43.32 18.28 -19.27
C VAL A 7 41.93 18.11 -19.87
N PHE A 8 41.62 16.86 -20.22
CA PHE A 8 40.26 16.44 -20.54
C PHE A 8 39.51 16.25 -19.22
N GLY A 9 38.74 17.26 -18.81
CA GLY A 9 37.78 17.15 -17.72
C GLY A 9 36.51 16.46 -18.22
N LEU A 10 36.49 15.13 -18.27
CA LEU A 10 35.27 14.39 -18.53
C LEU A 10 34.51 14.24 -17.21
N GLY A 11 33.62 15.18 -16.91
CA GLY A 11 32.70 15.07 -15.79
C GLY A 11 31.65 14.00 -16.09
N LEU A 12 31.82 12.79 -15.56
CA LEU A 12 30.72 11.82 -15.50
C LEU A 12 29.70 12.36 -14.49
N ILE A 13 28.62 12.95 -14.99
CA ILE A 13 27.41 13.16 -14.19
C ILE A 13 26.73 11.80 -14.11
N ALA A 14 26.98 11.07 -13.02
CA ALA A 14 26.14 9.97 -12.63
C ALA A 14 24.79 10.56 -12.20
N ALA A 15 23.83 10.65 -13.13
CA ALA A 15 22.45 10.87 -12.77
C ALA A 15 21.97 9.62 -12.02
N VAL A 16 22.01 9.67 -10.68
CA VAL A 16 21.33 8.67 -9.84
C VAL A 16 19.84 8.89 -10.07
N GLN A 17 19.27 8.13 -10.99
CA GLN A 17 17.83 8.08 -11.18
C GLN A 17 17.26 7.31 -9.99
N ALA A 18 17.01 8.02 -8.88
CA ALA A 18 16.12 7.53 -7.85
C ALA A 18 14.78 7.26 -8.58
N GLN A 19 14.30 6.03 -8.54
CA GLN A 19 12.98 5.69 -9.07
C GLN A 19 11.94 6.38 -8.18
N THR A 20 11.67 7.66 -8.43
CA THR A 20 10.58 8.39 -7.79
C THR A 20 9.30 7.77 -8.31
N LEU A 21 8.69 6.92 -7.50
CA LEU A 21 7.43 6.29 -7.86
C LEU A 21 6.34 7.37 -7.86
N PRO A 22 5.31 7.24 -8.70
CA PRO A 22 4.18 8.13 -8.65
C PRO A 22 3.51 7.95 -7.29
N VAL A 23 3.55 9.00 -6.49
CA VAL A 23 2.99 9.05 -5.14
C VAL A 23 1.65 9.80 -5.20
N MET A 24 0.80 9.61 -4.19
CA MET A 24 -0.41 10.41 -4.01
C MET A 24 -0.06 11.91 -3.94
N GLU A 25 -0.72 12.73 -4.76
CA GLU A 25 -0.51 14.18 -4.77
C GLU A 25 -1.25 14.85 -3.61
N GLU A 26 -0.72 15.97 -3.09
CA GLU A 26 -1.24 16.63 -1.88
C GLU A 26 -2.68 17.14 -2.02
N ASP A 27 -3.13 17.46 -3.24
CA ASP A 27 -4.44 18.07 -3.49
C ASP A 27 -5.50 17.07 -4.00
N GLN A 28 -5.17 15.78 -4.11
CA GLN A 28 -6.10 14.78 -4.64
C GLN A 28 -7.09 14.33 -3.57
N ASP A 29 -8.38 14.64 -3.75
CA ASP A 29 -9.42 14.17 -2.83
C ASP A 29 -9.64 12.64 -2.99
N VAL A 30 -9.08 11.90 -2.05
CA VAL A 30 -9.23 10.44 -1.95
C VAL A 30 -10.37 10.01 -1.02
N SER A 31 -11.18 10.94 -0.54
CA SER A 31 -12.32 10.63 0.32
C SER A 31 -13.37 9.75 -0.38
N GLY A 32 -14.17 9.04 0.40
CA GLY A 32 -15.25 8.17 -0.11
C GLY A 32 -14.94 6.69 0.00
N THR A 33 -15.60 5.89 -0.83
CA THR A 33 -15.54 4.43 -0.74
C THR A 33 -14.34 3.86 -1.50
N TRP A 34 -13.71 2.86 -0.89
CA TRP A 34 -12.59 2.09 -1.44
C TRP A 34 -12.74 0.60 -1.12
N TYR A 35 -12.14 -0.25 -1.93
CA TYR A 35 -12.25 -1.71 -1.81
C TYR A 35 -10.85 -2.33 -1.73
N LEU A 36 -10.64 -3.22 -0.76
CA LEU A 36 -9.39 -3.96 -0.63
C LEU A 36 -9.35 -5.09 -1.66
N LYS A 37 -8.44 -5.01 -2.63
CA LYS A 37 -8.39 -5.92 -3.79
C LYS A 37 -7.46 -7.09 -3.59
N ALA A 38 -6.29 -6.84 -3.03
CA ALA A 38 -5.29 -7.86 -2.81
C ALA A 38 -4.36 -7.46 -1.67
N VAL A 39 -3.77 -8.46 -1.03
CA VAL A 39 -2.77 -8.27 0.01
C VAL A 39 -1.62 -9.23 -0.22
N ALA A 40 -0.39 -8.71 -0.14
CA ALA A 40 0.84 -9.48 -0.20
C ALA A 40 1.57 -9.44 1.14
N SER A 41 2.24 -10.53 1.50
CA SER A 41 3.14 -10.60 2.66
C SER A 41 4.52 -11.12 2.28
N ASP A 42 5.56 -10.51 2.82
CA ASP A 42 6.95 -10.93 2.58
C ASP A 42 7.28 -12.29 3.20
N LYS A 43 6.57 -12.69 4.27
CA LYS A 43 6.80 -13.94 5.02
C LYS A 43 5.61 -14.89 5.03
N GLY A 44 4.57 -14.56 4.25
CA GLY A 44 3.28 -15.21 4.35
C GLY A 44 2.47 -14.66 5.51
N ILE A 45 1.17 -14.99 5.54
CA ILE A 45 0.24 -14.53 6.57
C ILE A 45 -0.17 -15.75 7.36
N PRO A 46 0.05 -15.78 8.69
CA PRO A 46 -0.42 -16.88 9.52
C PRO A 46 -1.94 -17.04 9.43
N GLY A 47 -2.42 -18.29 9.40
CA GLY A 47 -3.84 -18.61 9.32
C GLY A 47 -4.32 -18.96 7.90
N ASN A 48 -5.63 -18.87 7.67
CA ASN A 48 -6.24 -19.09 6.37
C ASN A 48 -6.63 -17.74 5.74
N PRO A 49 -5.73 -17.07 4.98
CA PRO A 49 -6.04 -15.78 4.37
C PRO A 49 -7.27 -15.82 3.44
N GLY A 50 -7.60 -16.98 2.88
CA GLY A 50 -8.80 -17.16 2.05
C GLY A 50 -10.13 -17.14 2.82
N SER A 51 -10.11 -17.20 4.16
CA SER A 51 -11.32 -17.02 4.98
C SER A 51 -11.56 -15.57 5.42
N VAL A 52 -10.67 -14.65 5.04
CA VAL A 52 -10.81 -13.22 5.33
C VAL A 52 -11.86 -12.61 4.41
N SER A 53 -12.85 -11.96 5.00
CA SER A 53 -13.77 -11.09 4.27
C SER A 53 -13.69 -9.66 4.77
N VAL A 54 -13.93 -8.69 3.90
CA VAL A 54 -13.77 -7.27 4.19
C VAL A 54 -14.94 -6.48 3.61
N THR A 55 -15.43 -5.49 4.36
CA THR A 55 -16.44 -4.55 3.89
C THR A 55 -15.81 -3.41 3.08
N PRO A 56 -16.59 -2.64 2.30
CA PRO A 56 -16.07 -1.43 1.70
C PRO A 56 -15.44 -0.54 2.77
N MET A 57 -14.28 0.03 2.44
CA MET A 57 -13.57 0.97 3.29
C MET A 57 -14.13 2.36 3.06
N THR A 58 -14.48 3.05 4.14
CA THR A 58 -14.74 4.49 4.11
C THR A 58 -13.43 5.22 4.39
N VAL A 59 -13.02 6.05 3.44
CA VAL A 59 -11.84 6.91 3.55
C VAL A 59 -12.27 8.35 3.74
N LYS A 60 -11.66 9.05 4.69
CA LYS A 60 -11.88 10.47 4.93
C LYS A 60 -10.55 11.19 5.08
N ILE A 61 -10.42 12.33 4.43
CA ILE A 61 -9.32 13.26 4.72
C ILE A 61 -9.67 14.02 6.01
N LEU A 62 -8.72 14.04 6.94
CA LEU A 62 -8.77 14.77 8.20
C LEU A 62 -7.99 16.09 8.08
N GLU A 63 -7.93 16.83 9.18
CA GLU A 63 -7.08 18.01 9.30
C GLU A 63 -5.62 17.69 8.94
N GLU A 64 -4.93 18.68 8.37
CA GLU A 64 -3.52 18.59 7.98
C GLU A 64 -3.21 17.49 6.93
N GLY A 65 -4.24 16.94 6.27
CA GLY A 65 -4.07 15.94 5.20
C GLY A 65 -3.82 14.51 5.72
N SER A 66 -4.07 14.26 7.01
CA SER A 66 -4.13 12.91 7.55
C SER A 66 -5.33 12.15 6.98
N VAL A 67 -5.30 10.82 6.96
CA VAL A 67 -6.33 9.99 6.33
C VAL A 67 -6.91 9.00 7.34
N GLU A 68 -8.23 9.05 7.56
CA GLU A 68 -8.97 8.04 8.32
C GLU A 68 -9.51 6.96 7.37
N ILE A 69 -9.29 5.70 7.72
CA ILE A 69 -9.80 4.53 6.99
C ILE A 69 -10.62 3.69 7.96
N LYS A 70 -11.89 3.44 7.63
CA LYS A 70 -12.83 2.64 8.43
C LYS A 70 -13.40 1.48 7.63
N PHE A 71 -13.37 0.28 8.19
CA PHE A 71 -13.97 -0.91 7.60
C PHE A 71 -14.18 -1.99 8.65
N THR A 72 -14.92 -3.03 8.29
CA THR A 72 -15.05 -4.24 9.09
C THR A 72 -14.42 -5.40 8.34
N ALA A 73 -13.67 -6.23 9.06
CA ALA A 73 -13.11 -7.46 8.51
C ALA A 73 -13.53 -8.66 9.34
N ARG A 74 -13.85 -9.77 8.66
CA ARG A 74 -13.97 -11.08 9.31
C ARG A 74 -12.61 -11.76 9.27
N ILE A 75 -11.99 -11.95 10.43
CA ILE A 75 -10.67 -12.58 10.57
C ILE A 75 -10.82 -13.72 11.57
N ALA A 76 -10.36 -14.92 11.19
CA ALA A 76 -10.52 -16.13 12.01
C ALA A 76 -11.96 -16.36 12.50
N GLY A 77 -12.94 -16.07 11.64
CA GLY A 77 -14.37 -16.24 11.92
C GLY A 77 -15.03 -15.09 12.68
N GLN A 78 -14.27 -14.15 13.25
CA GLN A 78 -14.77 -13.04 14.05
C GLN A 78 -14.82 -11.74 13.26
N CYS A 79 -15.91 -11.00 13.39
CA CYS A 79 -16.05 -9.66 12.83
C CYS A 79 -15.35 -8.63 13.72
N GLN A 80 -14.46 -7.85 13.12
CA GLN A 80 -13.70 -6.81 13.79
C GLN A 80 -13.89 -5.49 13.04
N GLU A 81 -14.41 -4.49 13.73
CA GLU A 81 -14.43 -3.11 13.22
C GLU A 81 -13.02 -2.53 13.37
N ILE A 82 -12.51 -1.96 12.29
CA ILE A 82 -11.16 -1.46 12.17
C ILE A 82 -11.22 0.00 11.74
N THR A 83 -10.64 0.86 12.58
CA THR A 83 -10.37 2.26 12.27
C THR A 83 -8.85 2.47 12.29
N ILE A 84 -8.30 2.99 11.18
CA ILE A 84 -6.88 3.31 11.04
C ILE A 84 -6.78 4.79 10.69
N VAL A 85 -5.98 5.53 11.44
CA VAL A 85 -5.59 6.89 11.09
C VAL A 85 -4.15 6.85 10.57
N LEU A 86 -3.98 7.34 9.35
CA LEU A 86 -2.70 7.57 8.70
C LEU A 86 -2.35 9.05 8.87
N GLU A 87 -1.42 9.33 9.75
CA GLU A 87 -0.87 10.66 10.02
C GLU A 87 0.04 11.07 8.87
N LYS A 88 -0.18 12.24 8.30
CA LYS A 88 0.66 12.80 7.24
C LYS A 88 2.08 13.04 7.77
N THR A 89 3.08 12.84 6.92
CA THR A 89 4.47 13.23 7.21
C THR A 89 4.97 14.27 6.20
N ASP A 90 6.14 14.85 6.46
CA ASP A 90 6.79 15.80 5.54
C ASP A 90 7.28 15.14 4.24
N GLU A 91 7.39 13.80 4.21
CA GLU A 91 7.80 13.05 3.02
C GLU A 91 6.56 12.69 2.19
N PRO A 92 6.48 13.10 0.91
CA PRO A 92 5.33 12.81 0.06
C PRO A 92 5.02 11.31 -0.01
N GLY A 93 3.75 10.96 0.22
CA GLY A 93 3.28 9.57 0.17
C GLY A 93 3.62 8.73 1.38
N LYS A 94 4.45 9.25 2.28
CA LYS A 94 4.75 8.60 3.54
C LYS A 94 3.78 9.09 4.62
N TYR A 95 3.22 8.13 5.31
CA TYR A 95 2.32 8.30 6.43
C TYR A 95 2.83 7.47 7.61
N THR A 96 2.36 7.80 8.80
CA THR A 96 2.51 6.95 9.98
C THR A 96 1.17 6.52 10.56
N ALA A 97 1.13 5.35 11.18
CA ALA A 97 -0.04 4.85 11.88
C ALA A 97 0.31 4.50 13.33
N PHE A 98 -0.71 4.44 14.19
CA PHE A 98 -0.60 4.06 15.60
C PHE A 98 0.37 4.96 16.39
N GLY A 99 0.31 6.28 16.16
CA GLY A 99 1.16 7.28 16.81
C GLY A 99 2.64 7.11 16.42
N GLY A 100 2.93 7.14 15.13
CA GLY A 100 4.32 7.02 14.63
C GLY A 100 4.94 5.62 14.62
N LYS A 101 4.27 4.58 15.15
CA LYS A 101 4.87 3.24 15.34
C LYS A 101 5.00 2.42 14.07
N GLN A 102 4.31 2.82 13.01
CA GLN A 102 4.24 2.06 11.77
C GLN A 102 4.25 3.00 10.58
N GLU A 103 5.25 2.84 9.71
CA GLU A 103 5.31 3.58 8.44
C GLU A 103 4.36 2.94 7.41
N VAL A 104 3.69 3.79 6.64
CA VAL A 104 2.85 3.42 5.51
C VAL A 104 3.21 4.29 4.33
N TYR A 105 3.56 3.69 3.19
CA TYR A 105 3.80 4.40 1.94
C TYR A 105 2.63 4.16 0.98
N ILE A 106 2.04 5.22 0.47
CA ILE A 106 0.93 5.16 -0.50
C ILE A 106 1.48 5.56 -1.87
N ILE A 107 1.44 4.62 -2.82
CA ILE A 107 1.87 4.87 -4.20
C ILE A 107 0.68 4.66 -5.16
N LYS A 108 0.66 5.44 -6.24
CA LYS A 108 -0.30 5.26 -7.33
C LYS A 108 0.02 3.95 -8.06
N SER A 109 -1.03 3.22 -8.45
CA SER A 109 -0.91 2.15 -9.43
C SER A 109 -0.75 2.75 -10.82
N ASP A 110 -0.23 1.97 -11.76
CA ASP A 110 -0.26 2.31 -13.19
C ASP A 110 -1.71 2.36 -13.74
N VAL A 111 -2.69 1.86 -12.97
CA VAL A 111 -4.12 1.91 -13.28
C VAL A 111 -4.81 3.01 -12.47
N GLU A 112 -5.61 3.83 -13.14
CA GLU A 112 -6.39 4.90 -12.53
C GLU A 112 -7.31 4.38 -11.41
N ASP A 113 -7.56 5.20 -10.40
CA ASP A 113 -8.39 4.88 -9.23
C ASP A 113 -7.91 3.66 -8.42
N HIS A 114 -6.63 3.30 -8.54
CA HIS A 114 -5.99 2.26 -7.75
C HIS A 114 -4.73 2.77 -7.05
N TYR A 115 -4.55 2.33 -5.80
CA TYR A 115 -3.38 2.64 -4.99
C TYR A 115 -2.80 1.39 -4.37
N ILE A 116 -1.50 1.42 -4.12
CA ILE A 116 -0.77 0.38 -3.42
C ILE A 116 -0.23 0.96 -2.11
N LEU A 117 -0.62 0.36 -0.99
CA LEU A 117 -0.14 0.73 0.34
C LEU A 117 0.95 -0.26 0.76
N TYR A 118 2.17 0.24 0.97
CA TYR A 118 3.25 -0.50 1.61
C TYR A 118 3.26 -0.23 3.08
N VAL A 119 3.12 -1.30 3.84
CA VAL A 119 3.03 -1.24 5.29
C VAL A 119 4.33 -1.78 5.86
N GLY A 120 5.08 -0.89 6.51
CA GLY A 120 6.33 -1.18 7.18
C GLY A 120 6.18 -2.18 8.33
N LYS A 121 7.31 -2.57 8.91
CA LYS A 121 7.34 -3.56 10.00
C LYS A 121 6.59 -3.01 11.22
N LEU A 122 5.63 -3.78 11.74
CA LEU A 122 5.02 -3.50 13.04
C LEU A 122 6.08 -3.67 14.13
N ALA A 123 6.07 -2.84 15.17
CA ALA A 123 6.86 -3.11 16.37
C ALA A 123 6.52 -4.51 16.92
N GLY A 124 7.51 -5.41 16.99
CA GLY A 124 7.34 -6.79 17.44
C GLY A 124 7.04 -7.83 16.35
N HIS A 125 6.51 -7.45 15.18
CA HIS A 125 6.27 -8.36 14.05
C HIS A 125 7.13 -7.98 12.84
N ARG A 126 8.03 -8.90 12.44
CA ARG A 126 8.95 -8.69 11.30
C ARG A 126 8.29 -8.93 9.94
N ILE A 127 7.00 -8.72 9.79
CA ILE A 127 6.24 -8.94 8.54
C ILE A 127 6.02 -7.59 7.86
N ARG A 128 6.24 -7.53 6.54
CA ARG A 128 5.86 -6.40 5.69
C ARG A 128 4.61 -6.80 4.92
N LEU A 129 3.69 -5.86 4.76
CA LEU A 129 2.48 -6.06 3.95
C LEU A 129 2.48 -5.07 2.79
N ALA A 130 1.88 -5.48 1.69
CA ALA A 130 1.45 -4.58 0.64
C ALA A 130 -0.04 -4.81 0.39
N LYS A 131 -0.80 -3.75 0.13
CA LYS A 131 -2.24 -3.82 -0.11
C LYS A 131 -2.60 -3.07 -1.38
N LEU A 132 -3.31 -3.71 -2.30
CA LEU A 132 -3.93 -3.04 -3.45
C LEU A 132 -5.34 -2.60 -3.06
N VAL A 133 -5.67 -1.35 -3.32
CA VAL A 133 -7.02 -0.79 -3.13
C VAL A 133 -7.51 -0.15 -4.42
N GLY A 134 -8.82 -0.19 -4.66
CA GLY A 134 -9.46 0.40 -5.83
C GLY A 134 -10.83 1.00 -5.52
N ARG A 135 -11.31 1.94 -6.34
CA ARG A 135 -12.64 2.57 -6.20
C ARG A 135 -13.80 1.66 -6.64
N ASP A 136 -13.57 0.89 -7.68
CA ASP A 136 -14.53 -0.08 -8.24
C ASP A 136 -14.72 -1.26 -7.25
N PRO A 137 -15.91 -1.90 -7.13
CA PRO A 137 -16.11 -3.08 -6.28
C PRO A 137 -15.56 -4.38 -6.88
N GLU A 138 -15.55 -4.54 -8.20
CA GLU A 138 -14.97 -5.67 -8.93
C GLU A 138 -13.43 -5.60 -9.00
N ILE A 139 -12.79 -6.73 -9.30
CA ILE A 139 -11.33 -6.77 -9.42
C ILE A 139 -10.89 -6.37 -10.82
N ASN A 140 -10.11 -5.29 -10.91
CA ASN A 140 -9.43 -4.92 -12.15
C ASN A 140 -8.16 -5.80 -12.33
N GLN A 141 -8.14 -6.60 -13.40
CA GLN A 141 -7.06 -7.54 -13.69
C GLN A 141 -5.74 -6.85 -14.05
N GLU A 142 -5.79 -5.65 -14.63
CA GLU A 142 -4.61 -4.86 -14.94
C GLU A 142 -3.97 -4.33 -13.65
N ALA A 143 -4.78 -3.82 -12.72
CA ALA A 143 -4.31 -3.34 -11.43
C ALA A 143 -3.71 -4.48 -10.58
N LEU A 144 -4.28 -5.69 -10.68
CA LEU A 144 -3.72 -6.87 -10.01
C LEU A 144 -2.35 -7.26 -10.58
N LYS A 145 -2.18 -7.23 -11.92
CA LYS A 145 -0.89 -7.50 -12.57
C LYS A 145 0.16 -6.46 -12.23
N ASP A 146 -0.22 -5.19 -12.20
CA ASP A 146 0.65 -4.11 -11.73
C ASP A 146 1.08 -4.38 -10.28
N PHE A 147 0.12 -4.66 -9.39
CA PHE A 147 0.43 -5.01 -8.00
C PHE A 147 1.40 -6.19 -7.88
N GLU A 148 1.18 -7.29 -8.60
CA GLU A 148 2.07 -8.46 -8.63
C GLU A 148 3.50 -8.11 -9.03
N LYS A 149 3.66 -7.30 -10.10
CA LYS A 149 4.95 -6.81 -10.58
C LYS A 149 5.62 -5.96 -9.51
N VAL A 150 4.89 -4.99 -8.95
CA VAL A 150 5.40 -4.00 -8.01
C VAL A 150 5.76 -4.63 -6.65
N VAL A 151 5.01 -5.61 -6.15
CA VAL A 151 5.39 -6.34 -4.92
C VAL A 151 6.54 -7.31 -5.17
N GLY A 152 6.59 -7.94 -6.35
CA GLY A 152 7.67 -8.83 -6.75
C GLY A 152 9.04 -8.14 -6.79
N THR A 153 9.12 -6.93 -7.35
CA THR A 153 10.37 -6.13 -7.39
C THR A 153 10.85 -5.72 -5.99
N ARG A 154 9.95 -5.69 -4.99
CA ARG A 154 10.26 -5.35 -3.59
C ARG A 154 10.52 -6.56 -2.69
N GLY A 155 10.65 -7.75 -3.29
CA GLY A 155 11.00 -8.98 -2.60
C GLY A 155 9.84 -9.60 -1.82
N PHE A 156 8.59 -9.26 -2.15
CA PHE A 156 7.44 -10.04 -1.71
C PHE A 156 7.35 -11.29 -2.59
N ASN A 157 6.98 -12.41 -1.98
CA ASN A 157 6.71 -13.62 -2.75
C ASN A 157 5.31 -13.51 -3.36
N SER A 158 5.21 -13.51 -4.69
CA SER A 158 3.92 -13.44 -5.40
C SER A 158 2.98 -14.59 -5.05
N LYS A 159 3.50 -15.74 -4.59
CA LYS A 159 2.69 -16.86 -4.07
C LYS A 159 1.99 -16.55 -2.74
N ASN A 160 2.38 -15.48 -2.06
CA ASN A 160 1.80 -15.03 -0.80
C ASN A 160 0.84 -13.84 -1.00
N ILE A 161 0.31 -13.69 -2.22
CA ILE A 161 -0.77 -12.77 -2.53
C ILE A 161 -2.10 -13.49 -2.30
N PHE A 162 -3.03 -12.82 -1.61
CA PHE A 162 -4.40 -13.30 -1.50
C PHE A 162 -5.38 -12.17 -1.80
N VAL A 163 -6.54 -12.56 -2.32
CA VAL A 163 -7.68 -11.68 -2.59
C VAL A 163 -8.72 -11.94 -1.50
N PRO A 164 -9.03 -10.96 -0.63
CA PRO A 164 -10.08 -11.14 0.37
C PRO A 164 -11.46 -11.22 -0.28
N LYS A 165 -12.42 -11.87 0.38
CA LYS A 165 -13.82 -11.85 -0.06
C LYS A 165 -14.43 -10.48 0.25
N GLN A 166 -15.03 -9.82 -0.74
CA GLN A 166 -15.80 -8.61 -0.50
C GLN A 166 -17.21 -8.94 0.03
N THR A 167 -17.66 -8.23 1.07
CA THR A 167 -18.98 -8.40 1.69
C THR A 167 -19.57 -7.06 2.09
N GLU A 168 -20.85 -6.82 1.88
CA GLU A 168 -21.49 -5.55 2.30
C GLU A 168 -21.53 -5.40 3.84
N THR A 169 -21.72 -6.51 4.54
CA THR A 169 -21.78 -6.54 6.01
C THR A 169 -20.96 -7.70 6.55
N CYS A 170 -20.53 -7.57 7.81
CA CYS A 170 -19.92 -8.67 8.55
C CYS A 170 -20.93 -9.22 9.56
N SER A 171 -21.43 -10.42 9.32
CA SER A 171 -22.28 -11.13 10.28
C SER A 171 -21.47 -12.22 10.97
N PRO A 172 -21.66 -12.46 12.28
CA PRO A 172 -21.26 -13.73 12.87
C PRO A 172 -21.96 -14.82 12.08
N GLY A 173 -21.23 -15.86 11.64
CA GLY A 173 -21.85 -16.96 10.91
C GLY A 173 -23.00 -17.52 11.75
N SER A 174 -24.16 -17.70 11.15
CA SER A 174 -25.17 -18.57 11.72
C SER A 174 -24.60 -19.98 11.70
N ASP A 175 -24.41 -20.57 12.88
CA ASP A 175 -24.15 -22.00 13.05
C ASP A 175 -25.29 -22.85 12.44
#